data_AF-A0A6A4KMX2-F1
#
_entry.id   AF-A0A6A4KMX2-F1
#
_cell.length_a   1.000
_cell.length_b   1.000
_cell.length_c   1.000
_cell.angle_alpha   90.00
_cell.angle_beta   90.00
_cell.angle_gamma   90.00
#
_symmetry.space_group_name_H-M   'P 1'
#
loop_
_entity.id
_entity.type
_entity.pdbx_description
1 polymer ?
#
loop_
_entity_poly.entity_id
_entity_poly.type
_entity_poly.pdbx_seq_one_letter_code
_entity_poly.pdbx_strand_id
1 'polypeptide(L)'
;LPISTRTVQALSEVEAFALMADDLKFVASQFRRLHSKQLRHTFRFYSQQWRTWAACFIQAAWRRYCRKKMEVSLREEENRLQDALAKGGGSSPSLGATIYASRFAANALRAIRRNAGARRARLPERIPPMMLQKPAEPDFTSEDK
;
A
#
# COMPACT_ATOMS: atom_id res chain seq x y z
N LEU A 1 0.67 -29.00 12.34
CA LEU A 1 0.59 -27.52 12.26
C LEU A 1 2.00 -26.99 12.06
N PRO A 2 2.23 -26.01 11.18
CA PRO A 2 3.57 -25.45 10.99
C PRO A 2 4.03 -24.70 12.25
N ILE A 3 5.33 -24.73 12.51
CA ILE A 3 5.95 -24.00 13.63
C ILE A 3 5.93 -22.50 13.31
N SER A 4 5.59 -21.67 14.30
CA SER A 4 5.60 -20.22 14.17
C SER A 4 7.03 -19.72 13.90
N THR A 5 7.19 -18.78 12.97
CA THR A 5 8.46 -18.06 12.72
C THR A 5 8.62 -16.82 13.60
N ARG A 6 7.71 -16.61 14.56
CA ARG A 6 7.67 -15.43 15.43
C ARG A 6 7.75 -15.84 16.89
N THR A 7 8.51 -15.06 17.65
CA THR A 7 8.62 -15.14 19.11
C THR A 7 7.62 -14.19 19.75
N VAL A 8 6.92 -14.64 20.79
CA VAL A 8 6.01 -13.83 21.60
C VAL A 8 6.59 -13.75 23.02
N GLN A 9 6.67 -12.54 23.57
CA GLN A 9 7.19 -12.29 24.92
C GLN A 9 6.15 -11.52 25.72
N ALA A 10 5.92 -11.94 26.97
CA ALA A 10 5.07 -11.21 27.90
C ALA A 10 5.83 -9.99 28.46
N LEU A 11 5.20 -8.81 28.42
CA LEU A 11 5.77 -7.57 28.97
C LEU A 11 5.32 -7.30 30.42
N SER A 12 4.28 -8.01 30.87
CA SER A 12 3.70 -7.98 32.21
C SER A 12 3.34 -9.39 32.64
N GLU A 13 2.85 -9.57 33.87
CA GLU A 13 2.24 -10.84 34.29
C GLU A 13 1.01 -11.15 33.41
N VAL A 14 0.95 -12.38 32.91
CA VAL A 14 -0.12 -12.86 32.02
C VAL A 14 -0.41 -14.32 32.35
N GLU A 15 -1.69 -14.65 32.57
CA GLU A 15 -2.16 -16.03 32.57
C GLU A 15 -2.45 -16.48 31.15
N ALA A 16 -2.01 -17.69 30.79
CA ALA A 16 -2.18 -18.23 29.44
C ALA A 16 -2.74 -19.65 29.50
N PHE A 17 -3.66 -19.93 28.58
CA PHE A 17 -4.18 -21.27 28.31
C PHE A 17 -3.58 -21.78 27.01
N ALA A 18 -3.16 -23.05 26.99
CA ALA A 18 -2.64 -23.70 25.79
C ALA A 18 -3.63 -24.74 25.29
N LEU A 19 -3.82 -24.78 23.98
CA LEU A 19 -4.57 -25.83 23.29
C LEU A 19 -3.56 -26.68 22.50
N MET A 20 -3.53 -27.98 22.73
CA MET A 20 -2.59 -28.86 22.02
C MET A 20 -2.98 -28.99 20.55
N ALA A 21 -2.00 -29.38 19.73
CA ALA A 21 -2.20 -29.50 18.29
C ALA A 21 -3.33 -30.49 17.94
N ASP A 22 -3.48 -31.57 18.72
CA ASP A 22 -4.50 -32.58 18.47
C ASP A 22 -5.88 -32.14 18.93
N ASP A 23 -6.00 -31.44 20.06
CA ASP A 23 -7.25 -30.82 20.50
C ASP A 23 -7.72 -29.77 19.49
N LEU A 24 -6.79 -28.96 18.97
CA LEU A 24 -7.10 -27.97 17.95
C LEU A 24 -7.56 -28.62 16.64
N LYS A 25 -6.93 -29.73 16.22
CA LYS A 25 -7.39 -30.51 15.05
C LYS A 25 -8.80 -31.06 15.29
N PHE A 26 -9.07 -31.62 16.47
CA PHE A 26 -10.37 -32.17 16.82
C PHE A 26 -11.47 -31.11 16.77
N VAL A 27 -11.25 -29.96 17.41
CA VAL A 27 -12.18 -28.84 17.37
C VAL A 27 -12.37 -28.36 15.92
N ALA A 28 -11.28 -28.12 15.19
CA ALA A 28 -11.35 -27.68 13.80
C ALA A 28 -12.06 -28.69 12.88
N SER A 29 -11.95 -30.00 13.14
CA SER A 29 -12.64 -31.03 12.37
C SER A 29 -14.13 -31.08 12.65
N GLN A 30 -14.57 -30.82 13.88
CA GLN A 30 -16.01 -30.76 14.22
C GLN A 30 -16.69 -29.53 13.59
N PHE A 31 -15.97 -28.41 13.52
CA PHE A 31 -16.43 -27.19 12.89
C PHE A 31 -15.94 -27.05 11.43
N ARG A 32 -15.69 -28.16 10.73
CA ARG A 32 -15.10 -28.17 9.37
C ARG A 32 -15.85 -27.31 8.35
N ARG A 33 -17.18 -27.20 8.49
CA ARG A 33 -18.05 -26.40 7.60
C ARG A 33 -18.31 -25.00 8.13
N LEU A 34 -17.29 -24.33 8.66
CA LEU A 34 -17.35 -22.89 8.96
C LEU A 34 -17.24 -22.04 7.68
N HIS A 35 -18.17 -22.25 6.73
CA HIS A 35 -18.30 -21.43 5.52
C HIS A 35 -18.96 -20.08 5.78
N SER A 36 -19.26 -19.73 7.03
CA SER A 36 -19.85 -18.45 7.36
C SER A 36 -18.95 -17.33 6.84
N LYS A 37 -19.54 -16.43 6.02
CA LYS A 37 -18.87 -15.22 5.52
C LYS A 37 -18.24 -14.44 6.68
N GLN A 38 -18.87 -14.45 7.85
CA GLN A 38 -18.38 -13.79 9.05
C GLN A 38 -17.06 -14.39 9.55
N LEU A 39 -16.93 -15.73 9.56
CA LEU A 39 -15.69 -16.39 9.98
C LEU A 39 -14.55 -16.17 8.99
N ARG A 40 -14.82 -16.29 7.69
CA ARG A 40 -13.84 -15.93 6.66
C ARG A 40 -13.36 -14.49 6.80
N HIS A 41 -14.29 -13.57 7.09
CA HIS A 41 -13.96 -12.18 7.36
C HIS A 41 -13.10 -12.04 8.63
N THR A 42 -13.45 -12.70 9.73
CA THR A 42 -12.66 -12.70 10.98
C THR A 42 -11.24 -13.21 10.74
N PHE A 43 -11.06 -14.34 10.06
CA PHE A 43 -9.72 -14.88 9.73
C PHE A 43 -8.90 -13.93 8.85
N ARG A 44 -9.52 -13.30 7.84
CA ARG A 44 -8.86 -12.28 7.02
C ARG A 44 -8.53 -11.03 7.85
N PHE A 45 -9.44 -10.59 8.69
CA PHE A 45 -9.31 -9.36 9.48
C PHE A 45 -8.25 -9.47 10.57
N TYR A 46 -8.10 -10.62 11.23
CA TYR A 46 -7.09 -10.83 12.27
C TYR A 46 -5.76 -11.40 11.75
N SER A 47 -5.71 -11.87 10.50
CA SER A 47 -4.45 -12.33 9.89
C SER A 47 -3.51 -11.16 9.60
N GLN A 48 -2.31 -11.23 10.17
CA GLN A 48 -1.26 -10.23 9.96
C GLN A 48 -0.80 -10.14 8.50
N GLN A 49 -0.83 -11.26 7.77
CA GLN A 49 -0.46 -11.31 6.34
C GLN A 49 -1.49 -10.53 5.51
N TRP A 50 -2.78 -10.75 5.75
CA TRP A 50 -3.87 -10.03 5.10
C TRP A 50 -3.87 -8.54 5.45
N ARG A 51 -3.63 -8.17 6.72
CA ARG A 51 -3.48 -6.77 7.15
C ARG A 51 -2.33 -6.07 6.42
N THR A 52 -1.16 -6.71 6.36
CA THR A 52 0.02 -6.16 5.69
C THR A 52 -0.23 -6.00 4.18
N TRP A 53 -0.81 -7.03 3.55
CA TRP A 53 -1.19 -6.99 2.14
C TRP A 53 -2.14 -5.84 1.83
N ALA A 54 -3.21 -5.69 2.61
CA ALA A 54 -4.20 -4.63 2.43
C ALA A 54 -3.59 -3.24 2.62
N ALA A 55 -2.79 -3.04 3.66
CA ALA A 55 -2.10 -1.77 3.92
C ALA A 55 -1.21 -1.37 2.73
N CYS A 56 -0.40 -2.31 2.24
CA CYS A 56 0.47 -2.03 1.09
C CYS A 56 -0.32 -1.82 -0.21
N PHE A 57 -1.44 -2.53 -0.42
CA PHE A 57 -2.33 -2.32 -1.56
C PHE A 57 -2.92 -0.90 -1.57
N ILE A 58 -3.45 -0.45 -0.43
CA ILE A 58 -3.99 0.90 -0.25
C ILE A 58 -2.87 1.95 -0.46
N GLN A 59 -1.69 1.74 0.12
CA GLN A 59 -0.55 2.64 -0.08
C GLN A 59 -0.14 2.74 -1.55
N ALA A 60 -0.11 1.63 -2.29
CA ALA A 60 0.20 1.63 -3.71
C ALA A 60 -0.84 2.40 -4.52
N ALA A 61 -2.13 2.19 -4.24
CA ALA A 61 -3.24 2.92 -4.87
C ALA A 61 -3.15 4.43 -4.58
N TRP A 62 -2.91 4.83 -3.32
CA TRP A 62 -2.72 6.22 -2.94
C TRP A 62 -1.54 6.87 -3.65
N ARG A 63 -0.38 6.21 -3.66
CA ARG A 63 0.80 6.71 -4.38
C ARG A 63 0.52 6.88 -5.88
N ARG A 64 -0.24 5.97 -6.49
CA ARG A 64 -0.66 6.09 -7.90
C ARG A 64 -1.59 7.28 -8.10
N TYR A 65 -2.59 7.46 -7.23
CA TYR A 65 -3.49 8.61 -7.26
C TYR A 65 -2.73 9.93 -7.14
N CYS A 66 -1.83 10.06 -6.15
CA CYS A 66 -1.04 11.28 -5.96
C CYS A 66 -0.16 11.60 -7.17
N ARG A 67 0.46 10.59 -7.80
CA ARG A 67 1.22 10.78 -9.05
C ARG A 67 0.33 11.30 -10.17
N LYS A 68 -0.83 10.68 -10.40
CA LYS A 68 -1.79 11.10 -11.41
C LYS A 68 -2.28 12.53 -11.18
N LYS A 69 -2.60 12.89 -9.93
CA LYS A 69 -3.03 14.25 -9.57
C LYS A 69 -1.95 15.29 -9.86
N MET A 70 -0.69 14.95 -9.60
CA MET A 70 0.45 15.83 -9.90
C MET A 70 0.63 16.02 -11.41
N GLU A 71 0.54 14.93 -12.18
CA GLU A 71 0.64 14.95 -13.64
C GLU A 71 -0.44 15.81 -14.29
N VAL A 72 -1.69 15.68 -13.85
CA VAL A 72 -2.80 16.53 -14.31
C VAL A 72 -2.53 18.00 -14.02
N SER A 73 -2.11 18.32 -12.79
CA SER A 73 -1.76 19.70 -12.43
C SER A 73 -0.61 20.26 -13.28
N LEU A 74 0.40 19.46 -13.62
CA LEU A 74 1.49 19.91 -14.48
C LEU A 74 1.02 20.18 -15.92
N ARG A 75 0.15 19.31 -16.48
CA ARG A 75 -0.44 19.51 -17.81
C ARG A 75 -1.31 20.77 -17.88
N GLU A 76 -2.11 21.03 -16.85
CA GLU A 76 -2.92 22.26 -16.79
C GLU A 76 -2.05 23.52 -16.79
N GLU A 77 -0.95 23.52 -16.04
CA GLU A 77 -0.03 24.65 -16.00
C GLU A 77 0.76 24.81 -17.30
N GLU A 78 1.13 23.70 -17.95
CA GLU A 78 1.76 23.70 -19.28
C GLU A 78 0.84 24.31 -20.34
N ASN A 79 -0.44 23.89 -20.38
CA ASN A 79 -1.43 24.46 -21.30
C ASN A 79 -1.61 25.96 -21.08
N ARG A 80 -1.71 26.40 -19.80
CA ARG A 80 -1.81 27.82 -19.45
C ARG A 80 -0.58 28.63 -19.88
N LEU A 81 0.61 28.04 -19.77
CA LEU A 81 1.86 28.66 -20.22
C LEU A 81 1.89 28.78 -21.74
N GLN A 82 1.50 27.73 -22.47
CA GLN A 82 1.38 27.76 -23.94
C GLN A 82 0.38 28.83 -24.40
N ASP A 83 -0.79 28.95 -23.75
CA ASP A 83 -1.77 29.99 -24.04
C ASP A 83 -1.22 31.41 -23.79
N ALA A 84 -0.47 31.59 -22.70
CA ALA A 84 0.14 32.87 -22.36
C ALA A 84 1.25 33.28 -23.33
N LEU A 85 2.02 32.31 -23.84
CA LEU A 85 3.02 32.51 -24.88
C LEU A 85 2.37 32.83 -26.23
N ALA A 86 1.30 32.12 -26.61
CA ALA A 86 0.57 32.38 -27.85
C ALA A 86 -0.08 33.77 -27.88
N LYS A 87 -0.48 34.31 -26.72
CA LYS A 87 -1.04 35.67 -26.58
C LYS A 87 0.02 36.77 -26.49
N GLY A 88 1.26 36.44 -26.10
CA GLY A 88 2.36 37.38 -25.95
C GLY A 88 3.17 37.54 -27.23
N GLY A 89 2.65 38.31 -28.21
CA GLY A 89 3.27 38.51 -29.53
C GLY A 89 4.55 39.39 -29.57
N GLY A 90 5.48 39.26 -28.62
CA GLY A 90 6.71 40.07 -28.58
C GLY A 90 7.93 39.30 -28.07
N SER A 91 9.13 39.77 -28.43
CA SER A 91 10.44 39.13 -28.17
C SER A 91 10.82 38.91 -26.69
N SER A 92 9.97 39.28 -25.72
CA SER A 92 10.20 39.11 -24.28
C SER A 92 9.05 38.33 -23.63
N PRO A 93 9.35 37.38 -22.72
CA PRO A 93 8.33 36.62 -22.00
C PRO A 93 7.38 37.55 -21.24
N SER A 94 6.08 37.36 -21.40
CA SER A 94 5.10 38.12 -20.61
C SER A 94 5.22 37.80 -19.13
N LEU A 95 4.86 38.75 -18.26
CA LEU A 95 4.83 38.54 -16.79
C LEU A 95 4.02 37.30 -16.42
N GLY A 96 2.90 37.06 -17.11
CA GLY A 96 2.08 35.87 -16.97
C GLY A 96 2.83 34.57 -17.28
N ALA A 97 3.59 34.53 -18.38
CA ALA A 97 4.41 33.37 -18.74
C ALA A 97 5.47 33.04 -17.68
N THR A 98 6.11 34.07 -17.10
CA THR A 98 7.13 33.90 -16.04
C THR A 98 6.53 33.33 -14.74
N ILE A 99 5.33 33.80 -14.36
CA ILE A 99 4.61 33.28 -13.19
C ILE A 99 4.26 31.80 -13.38
N TYR A 100 3.77 31.40 -14.55
CA TYR A 100 3.46 30.00 -14.85
C TYR A 100 4.70 29.12 -14.92
N ALA A 101 5.79 29.58 -15.55
CA ALA A 101 7.06 28.85 -15.60
C ALA A 101 7.62 28.59 -14.19
N SER A 102 7.54 29.60 -13.31
CA SER A 102 7.96 29.50 -11.92
C SER A 102 7.14 28.46 -11.13
N ARG A 103 5.81 28.45 -11.33
CA ARG A 103 4.90 27.46 -10.72
C ARG A 103 5.18 26.04 -11.25
N PHE A 104 5.40 25.91 -12.55
CA PHE A 104 5.76 24.65 -13.19
C PHE A 104 7.07 24.09 -12.59
N ALA A 105 8.13 24.90 -12.53
CA ALA A 105 9.41 24.52 -11.94
C ALA A 105 9.28 24.14 -10.45
N ALA A 106 8.54 24.93 -9.65
CA ALA A 106 8.31 24.63 -8.24
C ALA A 106 7.58 23.30 -8.03
N ASN A 107 6.57 23.00 -8.85
CA ASN A 107 5.85 21.72 -8.79
C ASN A 107 6.72 20.54 -9.27
N ALA A 108 7.52 20.71 -10.32
CA ALA A 108 8.47 19.69 -10.76
C ALA A 108 9.49 19.35 -9.67
N LEU A 109 10.05 20.36 -8.99
CA LEU A 109 10.99 20.17 -7.88
C LEU A 109 10.34 19.48 -6.67
N ARG A 110 9.07 19.78 -6.35
CA ARG A 110 8.31 19.06 -5.31
C ARG A 110 8.11 17.59 -5.65
N ALA A 111 7.87 17.25 -6.90
CA ALA A 111 7.73 15.86 -7.35
C ALA A 111 9.04 15.07 -7.16
N ILE A 112 10.18 15.68 -7.51
CA ILE A 112 11.51 15.11 -7.32
C ILE A 112 11.79 14.88 -5.83
N ARG A 113 11.51 15.88 -4.97
CA ARG A 113 11.72 15.76 -3.51
C ARG A 113 10.85 14.69 -2.85
N ARG A 114 9.57 14.55 -3.25
CA ARG A 114 8.69 13.46 -2.75
C ARG A 114 9.21 12.08 -3.13
N ASN A 115 9.71 11.92 -4.36
CA ASN A 115 10.32 10.67 -4.80
C ASN A 115 11.68 10.41 -4.14
N ALA A 116 12.45 11.46 -3.82
CA ALA A 116 13.70 11.36 -3.07
C ALA A 116 13.48 11.01 -1.60
N GLY A 117 12.45 11.55 -0.94
CA GLY A 117 12.05 11.16 0.42
C GLY A 117 11.64 9.68 0.52
N ALA A 118 10.94 9.17 -0.50
CA ALA A 118 10.65 7.73 -0.62
C ALA A 118 11.88 6.85 -0.91
N ARG A 119 13.01 7.45 -1.34
CA ARG A 119 14.30 6.76 -1.45
C ARG A 119 15.11 6.82 -0.16
N ARG A 120 14.99 7.88 0.65
CA ARG A 120 15.73 8.05 1.92
C ARG A 120 15.13 7.27 3.10
N ALA A 121 13.84 6.93 3.07
CA ALA A 121 13.22 6.05 4.06
C ALA A 121 13.43 4.54 3.77
N ARG A 122 14.51 4.17 3.07
CA ARG A 122 14.87 2.77 2.82
C ARG A 122 15.98 2.36 3.77
N LEU A 123 15.62 1.53 4.75
CA LEU A 123 16.46 0.41 5.20
C LEU A 123 17.03 -0.32 3.97
N PRO A 124 18.23 -0.92 4.07
CA PRO A 124 18.99 -1.36 2.91
C PRO A 124 18.19 -2.35 2.07
N GLU A 125 18.18 -2.05 0.78
CA GLU A 125 18.19 -2.99 -0.33
C GLU A 125 17.27 -4.23 -0.29
N ARG A 126 16.31 -4.23 -1.22
CA ARG A 126 15.80 -5.43 -1.90
C ARG A 126 14.77 -6.27 -1.16
N ILE A 127 13.62 -5.66 -0.88
CA ILE A 127 12.39 -6.32 -1.31
C ILE A 127 12.13 -5.72 -2.70
N PRO A 128 12.13 -6.51 -3.79
CA PRO A 128 11.61 -6.05 -5.08
C PRO A 128 10.23 -5.40 -4.88
N PRO A 129 9.58 -4.80 -5.88
CA PRO A 129 8.12 -4.88 -5.91
C PRO A 129 7.77 -6.37 -6.04
N MET A 130 8.01 -7.16 -4.98
CA MET A 130 7.34 -8.41 -4.72
C MET A 130 5.91 -7.96 -4.83
N MET A 131 5.28 -8.38 -5.93
CA MET A 131 3.85 -8.46 -6.01
C MET A 131 3.46 -8.98 -4.64
N LEU A 132 2.77 -8.17 -3.85
CA LEU A 132 2.21 -8.62 -2.59
C LEU A 132 1.22 -9.67 -3.04
N GLN A 133 1.73 -10.89 -3.17
CA GLN A 133 1.02 -12.00 -3.71
C GLN A 133 -0.15 -12.13 -2.76
N LYS A 134 -1.36 -11.98 -3.32
CA LYS A 134 -2.58 -12.05 -2.52
C LYS A 134 -2.42 -13.28 -1.63
N PRO A 135 -2.42 -13.11 -0.29
CA PRO A 135 -2.27 -14.24 0.61
C PRO A 135 -3.28 -15.31 0.20
N ALA A 136 -2.87 -16.57 0.22
CA ALA A 136 -3.75 -17.67 -0.13
C ALA A 136 -5.06 -17.53 0.67
N GLU A 137 -6.19 -17.74 -0.01
CA GLU A 137 -7.44 -17.77 0.73
C GLU A 137 -7.34 -18.87 1.78
N PRO A 138 -7.87 -18.66 3.00
CA PRO A 138 -7.90 -19.73 3.97
C PRO A 138 -8.70 -20.88 3.34
N ASP A 139 -8.00 -21.97 3.08
CA ASP A 139 -8.58 -23.15 2.45
C ASP A 139 -9.37 -23.92 3.52
N PHE A 140 -10.69 -23.95 3.33
CA PHE A 140 -11.60 -24.72 4.19
C PHE A 140 -12.08 -25.99 3.49
N THR A 141 -11.47 -26.36 2.36
CA THR A 141 -11.83 -27.48 1.49
C THR A 141 -10.66 -28.45 1.38
N SER A 142 -10.31 -29.13 2.49
CA SER A 142 -9.50 -30.35 2.38
C SER A 142 -10.45 -31.54 2.27
N GLU A 143 -10.49 -32.12 1.06
CA GLU A 143 -10.96 -33.49 0.82
C GLU A 143 -10.11 -34.45 1.65
N ASP A 144 -10.78 -35.40 2.30
CA ASP A 144 -10.17 -36.46 3.09
C ASP A 144 -9.38 -37.43 2.18
N LYS A 145 -8.18 -37.82 2.63
CA LYS A 145 -7.58 -39.13 2.33
C LYS A 145 -7.00 -39.70 3.60
#